data_AF-A0A4R1KJL8-F1
#
_entry.id   AF-A0A4R1KJL8-F1
#
_cell.length_a   1.000
_cell.length_b   1.000
_cell.length_c   1.000
_cell.angle_alpha   90.00
_cell.angle_beta   90.00
_cell.angle_gamma   90.00
#
_symmetry.space_group_name_H-M   'P 1'
#
loop_
_entity.id
_entity.type
_entity.pdbx_description
1 polymer ?
#
loop_
_entity_poly.entity_id
_entity_poly.type
_entity_poly.pdbx_seq_one_letter_code
_entity_poly.pdbx_strand_id
1 'polypeptide(L)'
;MVIFLSIEQYDFFNKLLFFTFKQTLNVKKPTQLLPLFQRFIRDTETGKRLKKNGEKIKPQSIQNYKYVLNNLHNFSIESGFELRICDASKLTKREYTSEKNYWKKFYKKFTEYLYNNGCHDNYVGTNIKVIRTFFNYLKNDRDFFTGDFQRLFYVRTEDIEVLVLSPEQLKFLIHDTEFEESLSKGLKRIKDIFVFGCTTGLRFSDIFLLTNKNFEQQNNEWYLKIKSQKTKTFSFIKLPSYAVVIFLKHKSRSNKQPLFQPISLFNFNKHIKKIGEKAGFDTPIEFTREIRGKTLKKHKNKQTLFYQKMSSHMMRRTAITTLLILGMPEHLVRKISGHSQSSNSFNRYVHYAQAYMDREIDKVHSKLENY
;
A
#
# COMPACT_ATOMS: atom_id res chain seq x y z
N MET A 1 11.98 11.39 10.40
CA MET A 1 12.49 11.73 9.06
C MET A 1 13.15 10.46 8.56
N VAL A 2 12.51 9.72 7.66
CA VAL A 2 13.05 8.44 7.17
C VAL A 2 14.17 8.80 6.20
N ILE A 3 15.41 8.47 6.55
CA ILE A 3 16.58 8.72 5.72
C ILE A 3 16.45 7.85 4.47
N PHE A 4 16.10 8.48 3.34
CA PHE A 4 16.24 7.90 2.02
C PHE A 4 17.71 8.09 1.60
N LEU A 5 18.52 7.04 1.69
CA LEU A 5 19.81 7.02 0.99
C LEU A 5 19.55 6.73 -0.49
N SER A 6 20.24 7.46 -1.37
CA SER A 6 20.11 7.37 -2.82
C SER A 6 20.70 6.07 -3.37
N ILE A 7 20.10 5.59 -4.45
CA ILE A 7 20.43 4.32 -5.13
C ILE A 7 21.90 4.27 -5.62
N GLU A 8 22.55 5.41 -5.81
CA GLU A 8 23.92 5.48 -6.35
C GLU A 8 25.00 5.03 -5.35
N GLN A 9 24.77 5.15 -4.04
CA GLN A 9 25.70 4.60 -3.04
C GLN A 9 25.69 3.05 -3.00
N TYR A 10 24.66 2.42 -3.56
CA TYR A 10 24.48 0.96 -3.57
C TYR A 10 25.36 0.25 -4.62
N ASP A 11 25.60 0.88 -5.78
CA ASP A 11 26.36 0.26 -6.89
C ASP A 11 27.88 0.28 -6.67
N PHE A 12 28.40 1.26 -5.92
CA PHE A 12 29.82 1.34 -5.59
C PHE A 12 30.26 0.23 -4.62
N PHE A 13 29.42 -0.10 -3.62
CA PHE A 13 29.72 -1.14 -2.63
C PHE A 13 29.61 -2.57 -3.16
N ASN A 14 28.72 -2.83 -4.13
CA ASN A 14 28.60 -4.17 -4.74
C ASN A 14 29.84 -4.60 -5.53
N LYS A 15 30.63 -3.65 -6.05
CA LYS A 15 31.89 -3.96 -6.77
C LYS A 15 33.03 -4.38 -5.83
N LEU A 16 33.07 -3.88 -4.60
CA LEU A 16 34.17 -4.15 -3.66
C LEU A 16 34.03 -5.53 -2.97
N LEU A 17 32.81 -6.04 -2.81
CA LEU A 17 32.53 -7.35 -2.19
C LEU A 17 32.57 -8.54 -3.16
N PHE A 18 32.68 -8.28 -4.47
CA PHE A 18 32.59 -9.33 -5.49
C PHE A 18 33.88 -10.16 -5.65
N PHE A 19 35.00 -9.75 -5.03
CA PHE A 19 36.32 -10.34 -5.30
C PHE A 19 36.74 -11.51 -4.40
N THR A 20 35.95 -11.89 -3.40
CA THR A 20 36.28 -13.03 -2.54
C THR A 20 35.02 -13.81 -2.24
N PHE A 21 34.85 -14.99 -2.83
CA PHE A 21 34.23 -16.18 -2.22
C PHE A 21 34.05 -17.29 -3.26
N LYS A 22 35.13 -18.03 -3.53
CA LYS A 22 35.08 -19.45 -3.84
C LYS A 22 35.69 -20.17 -2.63
N GLN A 23 34.86 -20.46 -1.63
CA GLN A 23 35.26 -21.35 -0.54
C GLN A 23 34.21 -22.42 -0.35
N THR A 24 34.70 -23.65 -0.34
CA THR A 24 34.00 -24.90 -0.11
C THR A 24 33.20 -24.84 1.20
N LEU A 25 31.90 -25.14 1.11
CA LEU A 25 30.96 -25.15 2.24
C LEU A 25 31.35 -26.26 3.22
N ASN A 26 31.90 -25.88 4.38
CA ASN A 26 32.10 -26.80 5.49
C ASN A 26 30.82 -26.84 6.35
N VAL A 27 30.15 -27.99 6.34
CA VAL A 27 28.68 -28.12 6.45
C VAL A 27 28.12 -28.12 7.90
N LYS A 28 28.98 -28.06 8.92
CA LYS A 28 28.57 -27.91 10.34
C LYS A 28 28.58 -26.46 10.86
N LYS A 29 29.19 -25.51 10.15
CA LYS A 29 29.32 -24.13 10.64
C LYS A 29 28.14 -23.25 10.19
N PRO A 30 27.66 -22.33 11.05
CA PRO A 30 26.64 -21.37 10.67
C PRO A 30 27.09 -20.55 9.45
N THR A 31 26.20 -20.37 8.49
CA THR A 31 26.42 -19.56 7.29
C THR A 31 25.94 -18.13 7.52
N GLN A 32 26.65 -17.15 6.95
CA GLN A 32 26.24 -15.75 7.01
C GLN A 32 24.90 -15.55 6.28
N LEU A 33 23.95 -14.87 6.92
CA LEU A 33 22.60 -14.72 6.40
C LEU A 33 22.50 -13.72 5.25
N LEU A 34 23.23 -12.60 5.33
CA LEU A 34 23.11 -11.51 4.36
C LEU A 34 23.48 -11.92 2.92
N PRO A 35 24.57 -12.68 2.67
CA PRO A 35 24.87 -13.18 1.32
C PRO A 35 23.77 -14.10 0.76
N LEU A 36 23.18 -14.95 1.60
CA LEU A 36 22.06 -15.81 1.19
C LEU A 36 20.81 -14.97 0.85
N PHE A 37 20.56 -13.91 1.61
CA PHE A 37 19.46 -12.98 1.34
C PHE A 37 19.67 -12.18 0.04
N GLN A 38 20.90 -11.76 -0.26
CA GLN A 38 21.25 -11.16 -1.54
C GLN A 38 21.02 -12.13 -2.70
N ARG A 39 21.39 -13.40 -2.54
CA ARG A 39 21.10 -14.45 -3.53
C ARG A 39 19.59 -14.63 -3.73
N PHE A 40 18.80 -14.62 -2.65
CA PHE A 40 17.33 -14.65 -2.72
C PHE A 40 16.76 -13.50 -3.59
N ILE A 41 17.30 -12.29 -3.44
CA ILE A 41 16.91 -11.14 -4.28
C ILE A 41 17.32 -11.37 -5.73
N ARG A 42 18.58 -11.75 -5.98
CA ARG A 42 19.12 -11.99 -7.33
C ARG A 42 18.35 -13.07 -8.09
N ASP A 43 18.04 -14.18 -7.43
CA ASP A 43 17.25 -15.25 -8.04
C ASP A 43 15.82 -14.80 -8.37
N THR A 44 15.26 -13.90 -7.56
CA THR A 44 13.98 -13.28 -7.86
C THR A 44 14.07 -12.32 -9.05
N GLU A 45 15.13 -11.51 -9.15
CA GLU A 45 15.36 -10.55 -10.24
C GLU A 45 15.58 -11.25 -11.59
N THR A 46 16.42 -12.28 -11.59
CA THR A 46 16.74 -13.08 -12.78
C THR A 46 15.57 -13.96 -13.24
N GLY A 47 14.54 -14.13 -12.41
CA GLY A 47 13.41 -15.01 -12.69
C GLY A 47 13.68 -16.49 -12.42
N LYS A 48 14.83 -16.82 -11.80
CA LYS A 48 15.08 -18.19 -11.27
C LYS A 48 14.09 -18.56 -10.17
N ARG A 49 13.62 -17.56 -9.42
CA ARG A 49 12.55 -17.69 -8.44
C ARG A 49 11.27 -17.07 -8.96
N LEU A 50 10.24 -17.89 -9.11
CA LEU A 50 8.94 -17.50 -9.65
C LEU A 50 7.86 -17.57 -8.56
N LYS A 51 6.67 -17.04 -8.88
CA LYS A 51 5.47 -17.33 -8.09
C LYS A 51 5.07 -18.80 -8.28
N LYS A 52 4.19 -19.29 -7.41
CA LYS A 52 3.62 -20.64 -7.52
C LYS A 52 2.95 -20.92 -8.88
N ASN A 53 2.41 -19.89 -9.52
CA ASN A 53 1.78 -19.97 -10.85
C ASN A 53 2.77 -19.76 -12.01
N GLY A 54 4.09 -19.79 -11.77
CA GLY A 54 5.12 -19.61 -12.80
C GLY A 54 5.39 -18.16 -13.22
N GLU A 55 4.56 -17.19 -12.81
CA GLU A 55 4.80 -15.79 -13.17
C GLU A 55 6.01 -15.20 -12.44
N LYS A 56 6.72 -14.28 -13.10
CA LYS A 56 7.75 -13.46 -12.46
C LYS A 56 7.17 -12.63 -11.31
N ILE A 57 7.95 -12.51 -10.25
CA ILE A 57 7.63 -11.65 -9.11
C ILE A 57 7.73 -10.18 -9.55
N LYS A 58 6.78 -9.35 -9.14
CA LYS A 58 6.69 -7.96 -9.58
C LYS A 58 7.88 -7.13 -9.07
N PRO A 59 8.40 -6.17 -9.84
CA PRO A 59 9.53 -5.32 -9.43
C PRO A 59 9.32 -4.62 -8.08
N GLN A 60 8.10 -4.15 -7.81
CA GLN A 60 7.78 -3.53 -6.52
C GLN A 60 8.00 -4.45 -5.31
N SER A 61 7.75 -5.76 -5.47
CA SER A 61 8.00 -6.74 -4.40
C SER A 61 9.49 -6.95 -4.19
N ILE A 62 10.28 -6.94 -5.27
CA ILE A 62 11.75 -7.05 -5.20
C ILE A 62 12.32 -5.83 -4.46
N GLN A 63 11.80 -4.63 -4.75
CA GLN A 63 12.20 -3.42 -4.04
C GLN A 63 11.93 -3.53 -2.53
N ASN A 64 10.80 -4.12 -2.14
CA ASN A 64 10.53 -4.40 -0.72
C ASN A 64 11.56 -5.36 -0.12
N TYR A 65 12.03 -6.36 -0.86
CA TYR A 65 13.09 -7.26 -0.37
C TYR A 65 14.41 -6.52 -0.17
N LYS A 66 14.77 -5.60 -1.07
CA LYS A 66 15.96 -4.74 -0.92
C LYS A 66 15.88 -3.86 0.33
N TYR A 67 14.73 -3.26 0.62
CA TYR A 67 14.55 -2.50 1.86
C TYR A 67 14.75 -3.36 3.11
N VAL A 68 14.24 -4.59 3.11
CA VAL A 68 14.41 -5.51 4.25
C VAL A 68 15.86 -5.95 4.40
N LEU A 69 16.57 -6.20 3.30
CA LEU A 69 18.02 -6.47 3.33
C LEU A 69 18.78 -5.31 3.98
N ASN A 70 18.48 -4.07 3.59
CA ASN A 70 19.10 -2.88 4.17
C ASN A 70 18.82 -2.75 5.67
N ASN A 71 17.57 -2.98 6.08
CA ASN A 71 17.21 -2.97 7.50
C ASN A 71 17.94 -4.06 8.30
N LEU A 72 18.12 -5.26 7.74
CA LEU A 72 18.87 -6.35 8.37
C LEU A 72 20.35 -5.97 8.50
N HIS A 73 20.95 -5.40 7.45
CA HIS A 73 22.33 -4.94 7.46
C HIS A 73 22.56 -3.86 8.53
N ASN A 74 21.74 -2.81 8.53
CA ASN A 74 21.85 -1.73 9.51
C ASN A 74 21.62 -2.22 10.94
N PHE A 75 20.64 -3.10 11.15
CA PHE A 75 20.44 -3.77 12.44
C PHE A 75 21.69 -4.52 12.89
N SER A 76 22.33 -5.28 11.99
CA SER A 76 23.54 -6.04 12.32
C SER A 76 24.69 -5.13 12.76
N ILE A 77 24.92 -4.03 12.04
CA ILE A 77 25.96 -3.05 12.36
C ILE A 77 25.66 -2.32 13.67
N GLU A 78 24.48 -1.71 13.80
CA GLU A 78 24.14 -0.83 14.92
C GLU A 78 23.97 -1.60 16.24
N SER A 79 23.52 -2.86 16.19
CA SER A 79 23.31 -3.67 17.40
C SER A 79 24.43 -4.67 17.70
N GLY A 80 25.41 -4.81 16.80
CA GLY A 80 26.42 -5.86 16.85
C GLY A 80 25.84 -7.28 16.77
N PHE A 81 24.59 -7.44 16.34
CA PHE A 81 23.94 -8.74 16.26
C PHE A 81 24.44 -9.48 15.02
N GLU A 82 25.13 -10.60 15.23
CA GLU A 82 25.60 -11.46 14.14
C GLU A 82 24.41 -12.16 13.45
N LEU A 83 24.22 -11.89 12.16
CA LEU A 83 23.16 -12.50 11.35
C LEU A 83 23.65 -13.78 10.67
N ARG A 84 23.34 -14.91 11.30
CA ARG A 84 23.68 -16.25 10.84
C ARG A 84 22.46 -17.16 10.66
N ILE A 85 22.64 -18.24 9.91
CA ILE A 85 21.66 -19.31 9.71
C ILE A 85 22.36 -20.65 9.53
N CYS A 86 21.76 -21.74 10.05
CA CYS A 86 22.31 -23.09 9.95
C CYS A 86 21.25 -24.07 9.44
N ASP A 87 21.73 -25.20 8.91
CA ASP A 87 20.88 -26.30 8.46
C ASP A 87 20.47 -27.15 9.68
N ALA A 88 19.21 -27.02 10.06
CA ALA A 88 18.64 -27.65 11.25
C ALA A 88 18.61 -29.18 11.16
N SER A 89 18.71 -29.76 9.96
CA SER A 89 18.75 -31.23 9.78
C SER A 89 20.02 -31.84 10.37
N LYS A 90 21.05 -31.03 10.58
CA LYS A 90 22.39 -31.45 11.04
C LYS A 90 22.63 -31.16 12.52
N LEU A 91 21.63 -30.63 13.22
CA LEU A 91 21.76 -30.24 14.62
C LEU A 91 21.35 -31.39 15.53
N THR A 92 22.09 -31.56 16.62
CA THR A 92 21.63 -32.35 17.78
C THR A 92 20.43 -31.65 18.45
N LYS A 93 19.70 -32.38 19.29
CA LYS A 93 18.55 -31.81 20.06
C LYS A 93 18.93 -30.58 20.89
N ARG A 94 20.13 -30.58 21.49
CA ARG A 94 20.65 -29.45 22.27
C ARG A 94 20.95 -28.25 21.38
N GLU A 95 21.62 -28.47 20.25
CA GLU A 95 21.94 -27.40 19.29
C GLU A 95 20.68 -26.83 18.65
N TYR A 96 19.70 -27.66 18.28
CA TYR A 96 18.41 -27.21 17.76
C TYR A 96 17.69 -26.29 18.76
N THR A 97 17.74 -26.63 20.06
CA THR A 97 17.16 -25.79 21.12
C THR A 97 17.89 -24.46 21.25
N SER A 98 19.23 -24.48 21.18
CA SER A 98 20.05 -23.27 21.15
C SER A 98 19.71 -22.38 19.96
N GLU A 99 19.56 -22.98 18.78
CA GLU A 99 19.22 -22.27 17.55
C GLU A 99 17.81 -21.66 17.60
N LYS A 100 16.85 -22.39 18.14
CA LYS A 100 15.50 -21.88 18.41
C LYS A 100 15.55 -20.63 19.30
N ASN A 101 16.39 -20.63 20.34
CA ASN A 101 16.55 -19.48 21.24
C ASN A 101 17.25 -18.31 20.54
N TYR A 102 18.23 -18.56 19.69
CA TYR A 102 18.84 -17.54 18.83
C TYR A 102 17.77 -16.84 17.95
N TRP A 103 16.90 -17.59 17.28
CA TRP A 103 15.84 -17.01 16.44
C TRP A 103 14.76 -16.25 17.24
N LYS A 104 14.42 -16.71 18.45
CA LYS A 104 13.57 -15.93 19.38
C LYS A 104 14.22 -14.59 19.74
N LYS A 105 15.52 -14.60 20.05
CA LYS A 105 16.29 -13.40 20.40
C LYS A 105 16.42 -12.45 19.21
N PHE A 106 16.69 -12.98 18.01
CA PHE A 106 16.69 -12.22 16.76
C PHE A 106 15.36 -11.50 16.55
N TYR A 107 14.24 -12.23 16.61
CA TYR A 107 12.91 -11.64 16.40
C TYR A 107 12.64 -10.49 17.35
N LYS A 108 12.90 -10.69 18.65
CA LYS A 108 12.74 -9.65 19.67
C LYS A 108 13.61 -8.43 19.37
N LYS A 109 14.93 -8.62 19.22
CA LYS A 109 15.87 -7.51 19.01
C LYS A 109 15.64 -6.77 17.70
N PHE A 110 15.37 -7.48 16.60
CA PHE A 110 15.13 -6.85 15.30
C PHE A 110 13.83 -6.05 15.28
N THR A 111 12.75 -6.57 15.87
CA THR A 111 11.52 -5.80 15.97
C THR A 111 11.67 -4.59 16.90
N GLU A 112 12.37 -4.73 18.03
CA GLU A 112 12.74 -3.62 18.92
C GLU A 112 13.52 -2.53 18.18
N TYR A 113 14.53 -2.91 17.40
CA TYR A 113 15.29 -2.01 16.55
C TYR A 113 14.38 -1.21 15.60
N LEU A 114 13.46 -1.87 14.90
CA LEU A 114 12.55 -1.19 13.99
C LEU A 114 11.62 -0.20 14.73
N TYR A 115 11.10 -0.58 15.90
CA TYR A 115 10.27 0.33 16.71
C TYR A 115 11.05 1.53 17.25
N ASN A 116 12.30 1.32 17.68
CA ASN A 116 13.17 2.40 18.15
C ASN A 116 13.46 3.41 17.03
N ASN A 117 13.48 2.95 15.77
CA ASN A 117 13.56 3.79 14.58
C ASN A 117 12.20 4.41 14.15
N GLY A 118 11.19 4.37 15.02
CA GLY A 118 9.89 5.03 14.81
C GLY A 118 8.96 4.28 13.85
N CYS A 119 9.20 3.00 13.58
CA CYS A 119 8.32 2.18 12.76
C CYS A 119 7.05 1.76 13.53
N HIS A 120 6.00 1.43 12.79
CA HIS A 120 4.72 0.96 13.34
C HIS A 120 4.44 -0.49 12.91
N ASP A 121 3.45 -1.12 13.55
CA ASP A 121 3.16 -2.55 13.44
C ASP A 121 3.03 -3.06 12.00
N ASN A 122 2.39 -2.32 11.08
CA ASN A 122 2.29 -2.75 9.67
C ASN A 122 3.65 -2.80 8.96
N TYR A 123 4.55 -1.86 9.23
CA TYR A 123 5.89 -1.85 8.62
C TYR A 123 6.76 -2.97 9.20
N VAL A 124 6.71 -3.15 10.53
CA VAL A 124 7.42 -4.24 11.20
C VAL A 124 6.91 -5.60 10.71
N GLY A 125 5.59 -5.79 10.66
CA GLY A 125 4.97 -6.99 10.10
C GLY A 125 5.37 -7.26 8.66
N THR A 126 5.47 -6.23 7.81
CA THR A 126 5.95 -6.36 6.42
C THR A 126 7.38 -6.89 6.37
N ASN A 127 8.30 -6.34 7.18
CA ASN A 127 9.68 -6.84 7.28
C ASN A 127 9.71 -8.32 7.68
N ILE A 128 8.97 -8.67 8.73
CA ILE A 128 8.89 -10.06 9.22
C ILE A 128 8.30 -10.99 8.15
N LYS A 129 7.28 -10.57 7.41
CA LYS A 129 6.69 -11.37 6.32
C LYS A 129 7.69 -11.66 5.20
N VAL A 130 8.54 -10.71 4.86
CA VAL A 130 9.61 -10.91 3.89
C VAL A 130 10.66 -11.89 4.43
N ILE A 131 11.06 -11.76 5.69
CA ILE A 131 12.01 -12.71 6.32
C ILE A 131 11.42 -14.13 6.31
N ARG A 132 10.14 -14.31 6.65
CA ARG A 132 9.46 -15.62 6.52
C ARG A 132 9.47 -16.14 5.08
N THR A 133 9.31 -15.25 4.10
CA THR A 133 9.39 -15.60 2.67
C THR A 133 10.79 -16.06 2.28
N PHE A 134 11.84 -15.41 2.81
CA PHE A 134 13.23 -15.83 2.62
C PHE A 134 13.50 -17.23 3.21
N PHE A 135 13.03 -17.52 4.42
CA PHE A 135 13.14 -18.85 5.02
C PHE A 135 12.44 -19.94 4.18
N ASN A 136 11.26 -19.62 3.65
CA ASN A 136 10.56 -20.54 2.75
C ASN A 136 11.31 -20.75 1.44
N TYR A 137 12.00 -19.73 0.92
CA TYR A 137 12.87 -19.88 -0.25
C TYR A 137 14.06 -20.81 0.05
N LEU A 138 14.71 -20.64 1.20
CA LEU A 138 15.79 -21.53 1.60
C LEU A 138 15.32 -22.99 1.64
N LYS A 139 14.16 -23.24 2.26
CA LYS A 139 13.57 -24.58 2.38
C LYS A 139 13.17 -25.19 1.03
N ASN A 140 12.42 -24.44 0.21
CA ASN A 140 11.72 -25.01 -0.94
C ASN A 140 12.51 -24.88 -2.25
N ASP A 141 13.38 -23.89 -2.36
CA ASP A 141 14.13 -23.63 -3.59
C ASP A 141 15.61 -24.00 -3.47
N ARG A 142 16.15 -24.16 -2.25
CA ARG A 142 17.58 -24.37 -2.00
C ARG A 142 17.88 -25.58 -1.13
N ASP A 143 16.88 -26.39 -0.80
CA ASP A 143 16.99 -27.59 0.04
C ASP A 143 17.72 -27.33 1.37
N PHE A 144 17.59 -26.12 1.89
CA PHE A 144 18.22 -25.68 3.12
C PHE A 144 17.18 -25.67 4.23
N PHE A 145 17.18 -26.71 5.08
CA PHE A 145 16.19 -26.86 6.13
C PHE A 145 16.52 -25.99 7.34
N THR A 146 15.71 -24.96 7.58
CA THR A 146 15.91 -23.99 8.67
C THR A 146 15.20 -24.37 9.97
N GLY A 147 14.67 -25.59 10.11
CA GLY A 147 13.99 -26.02 11.35
C GLY A 147 12.61 -25.39 11.58
N ASP A 148 12.05 -24.77 10.55
CA ASP A 148 10.78 -24.02 10.58
C ASP A 148 10.74 -22.86 11.60
N PHE A 149 11.91 -22.31 11.99
CA PHE A 149 12.01 -21.22 12.96
C PHE A 149 11.27 -19.94 12.55
N GLN A 150 10.98 -19.75 11.26
CA GLN A 150 10.15 -18.64 10.77
C GLN A 150 8.72 -18.64 11.32
N ARG A 151 8.25 -19.75 11.91
CA ARG A 151 6.96 -19.83 12.62
C ARG A 151 6.99 -19.10 13.97
N LEU A 152 8.17 -18.86 14.54
CA LEU A 152 8.34 -18.08 15.77
C LEU A 152 8.09 -16.58 15.56
N PHE A 153 8.09 -16.12 14.30
CA PHE A 153 7.99 -14.70 13.99
C PHE A 153 6.53 -14.29 13.85
N TYR A 154 6.01 -13.58 14.85
CA TYR A 154 4.68 -13.01 14.78
C TYR A 154 4.65 -11.81 13.82
N VAL A 155 3.76 -11.87 12.83
CA VAL A 155 3.55 -10.81 11.84
C VAL A 155 2.46 -9.90 12.36
N ARG A 156 2.85 -8.74 12.91
CA ARG A 156 1.88 -7.74 13.36
C ARG A 156 1.17 -7.09 12.19
N THR A 157 -0.08 -6.73 12.43
CA THR A 157 -0.92 -5.93 11.55
C THR A 157 -1.66 -4.94 12.41
N GLU A 158 -1.70 -3.68 12.01
CA GLU A 158 -2.53 -2.65 12.65
C GLU A 158 -3.72 -2.35 11.75
N ASP A 159 -4.87 -2.11 12.35
CA ASP A 159 -5.95 -1.44 11.63
C ASP A 159 -5.72 0.07 11.64
N ILE A 160 -5.99 0.70 10.52
CA ILE A 160 -5.79 2.14 10.33
C ILE A 160 -7.16 2.71 10.01
N GLU A 161 -7.47 3.91 10.46
CA GLU A 161 -8.75 4.50 10.08
C GLU A 161 -8.84 4.76 8.56
N VAL A 162 -10.03 4.57 7.99
CA VAL A 162 -10.27 4.88 6.58
C VAL A 162 -10.59 6.36 6.45
N LEU A 163 -9.61 7.15 6.01
CA LEU A 163 -9.85 8.54 5.64
C LEU A 163 -10.43 8.64 4.21
N VAL A 164 -11.58 9.28 4.07
CA VAL A 164 -12.32 9.55 2.82
C VAL A 164 -12.89 10.97 2.83
N LEU A 165 -13.32 11.47 1.66
CA LEU A 165 -14.16 12.67 1.62
C LEU A 165 -15.56 12.31 2.16
N SER A 166 -16.17 13.23 2.89
CA SER A 166 -17.60 13.14 3.16
C SER A 166 -18.43 13.35 1.88
N PRO A 167 -19.69 12.92 1.84
CA PRO A 167 -20.59 13.22 0.71
C PRO A 167 -20.67 14.71 0.39
N GLU A 168 -20.67 15.57 1.41
CA GLU A 168 -20.73 17.03 1.27
C GLU A 168 -19.45 17.59 0.64
N GLN A 169 -18.29 17.14 1.10
CA GLN A 169 -16.99 17.54 0.53
C GLN A 169 -16.86 17.12 -0.94
N LEU A 170 -17.32 15.91 -1.28
CA LEU A 170 -17.32 15.44 -2.66
C LEU A 170 -18.30 16.26 -3.51
N LYS A 171 -19.52 16.51 -3.01
CA LYS A 171 -20.53 17.34 -3.68
C LYS A 171 -20.01 18.75 -3.94
N PHE A 172 -19.35 19.37 -2.97
CA PHE A 172 -18.69 20.67 -3.11
C PHE A 172 -17.67 20.66 -4.25
N LEU A 173 -16.75 19.69 -4.28
CA LEU A 173 -15.75 19.60 -5.35
C LEU A 173 -16.35 19.40 -6.76
N ILE A 174 -17.53 18.76 -6.85
CA ILE A 174 -18.23 18.52 -8.11
C ILE A 174 -18.93 19.79 -8.60
N HIS A 175 -19.66 20.49 -7.72
CA HIS A 175 -20.68 21.45 -8.14
C HIS A 175 -20.36 22.92 -7.86
N ASP A 176 -19.40 23.22 -6.99
CA ASP A 176 -19.11 24.60 -6.61
C ASP A 176 -18.35 25.34 -7.73
N THR A 177 -19.03 26.28 -8.39
CA THR A 177 -18.52 27.04 -9.54
C THR A 177 -17.55 28.13 -9.13
N GLU A 178 -17.83 28.83 -8.03
CA GLU A 178 -16.96 29.89 -7.50
C GLU A 178 -15.61 29.30 -7.08
N PHE A 179 -15.64 28.18 -6.37
CA PHE A 179 -14.44 27.43 -6.03
C PHE A 179 -13.70 26.96 -7.28
N GLU A 180 -14.39 26.40 -8.29
CA GLU A 180 -13.77 26.04 -9.56
C GLU A 180 -13.04 27.25 -10.16
N GLU A 181 -13.69 28.41 -10.27
CA GLU A 181 -13.12 29.63 -10.84
C GLU A 181 -11.88 30.12 -10.08
N SER A 182 -11.84 29.95 -8.76
CA SER A 182 -10.69 30.29 -7.91
C SER A 182 -9.42 29.46 -8.16
N LEU A 183 -9.52 28.33 -8.88
CA LEU A 183 -8.42 27.41 -9.13
C LEU A 183 -7.64 27.77 -10.40
N SER A 184 -6.31 27.67 -10.33
CA SER A 184 -5.46 27.74 -11.52
C SER A 184 -5.74 26.57 -12.47
N LYS A 185 -5.44 26.72 -13.76
CA LYS A 185 -5.63 25.68 -14.80
C LYS A 185 -5.02 24.32 -14.39
N GLY A 186 -3.84 24.35 -13.76
CA GLY A 186 -3.18 23.14 -13.25
C GLY A 186 -3.97 22.47 -12.11
N LEU A 187 -4.49 23.24 -11.17
CA LEU A 187 -5.31 22.72 -10.06
C LEU A 187 -6.68 22.23 -10.53
N LYS A 188 -7.34 22.93 -11.46
CA LYS A 188 -8.58 22.48 -12.11
C LYS A 188 -8.41 21.08 -12.72
N ARG A 189 -7.32 20.87 -13.48
CA ARG A 189 -7.00 19.57 -14.06
C ARG A 189 -6.83 18.48 -12.98
N ILE A 190 -6.14 18.78 -11.88
CA ILE A 190 -5.97 17.80 -10.79
C ILE A 190 -7.29 17.55 -10.06
N LYS A 191 -8.14 18.57 -9.86
CA LYS A 191 -9.47 18.45 -9.29
C LYS A 191 -10.34 17.52 -10.14
N ASP A 192 -10.37 17.73 -11.45
CA ASP A 192 -11.10 16.87 -12.40
C ASP A 192 -10.68 15.40 -12.27
N ILE A 193 -9.37 15.13 -12.28
CA ILE A 193 -8.84 13.76 -12.13
C ILE A 193 -9.22 13.18 -10.76
N PHE A 194 -9.15 13.98 -9.70
CA PHE A 194 -9.47 13.55 -8.35
C PHE A 194 -10.95 13.22 -8.17
N VAL A 195 -11.85 14.07 -8.66
CA VAL A 195 -13.31 13.85 -8.69
C VAL A 195 -13.67 12.64 -9.55
N PHE A 196 -13.06 12.52 -10.73
CA PHE A 196 -13.25 11.36 -11.60
C PHE A 196 -12.82 10.05 -10.91
N GLY A 197 -11.71 10.07 -10.17
CA GLY A 197 -11.28 8.93 -9.37
C GLY A 197 -12.21 8.64 -8.17
N CYS A 198 -12.72 9.67 -7.50
CA CYS A 198 -13.73 9.54 -6.43
C CYS A 198 -15.06 8.97 -6.94
N THR A 199 -15.31 9.05 -8.25
CA THR A 199 -16.53 8.54 -8.89
C THR A 199 -16.35 7.13 -9.41
N THR A 200 -15.22 6.86 -10.07
CA THR A 200 -14.99 5.57 -10.76
C THR A 200 -14.32 4.52 -9.88
N GLY A 201 -13.76 4.90 -8.72
CA GLY A 201 -13.10 3.98 -7.79
C GLY A 201 -11.78 3.38 -8.30
N LEU A 202 -11.22 3.94 -9.37
CA LEU A 202 -10.00 3.45 -9.98
C LEU A 202 -8.76 3.77 -9.15
N ARG A 203 -7.72 2.94 -9.30
CA ARG A 203 -6.40 3.24 -8.73
C ARG A 203 -5.75 4.34 -9.56
N PHE A 204 -4.91 5.15 -8.91
CA PHE A 204 -4.11 6.18 -9.57
C PHE A 204 -3.44 5.69 -10.87
N SER A 205 -2.72 4.56 -10.81
CA SER A 205 -2.06 4.00 -11.99
C SER A 205 -3.00 3.52 -13.09
N ASP A 206 -4.23 3.11 -12.75
CA ASP A 206 -5.23 2.69 -13.73
C ASP A 206 -5.85 3.92 -14.42
N ILE A 207 -6.04 5.04 -13.70
CA ILE A 207 -6.57 6.31 -14.26
C ILE A 207 -5.66 6.87 -15.36
N PHE A 208 -4.35 6.88 -15.16
CA PHE A 208 -3.40 7.42 -16.14
C PHE A 208 -3.12 6.48 -17.32
N LEU A 209 -3.74 5.30 -17.35
CA LEU A 209 -3.76 4.42 -18.52
C LEU A 209 -5.04 4.55 -19.35
N LEU A 210 -6.03 5.33 -18.90
CA LEU A 210 -7.26 5.51 -19.65
C LEU A 210 -6.97 6.18 -20.98
N THR A 211 -7.63 5.70 -22.02
CA THR A 211 -7.65 6.27 -23.38
C THR A 211 -9.10 6.41 -23.80
N ASN A 212 -9.35 7.12 -24.91
CA ASN A 212 -10.71 7.24 -25.45
C ASN A 212 -11.38 5.87 -25.71
N LYS A 213 -10.62 4.82 -26.01
CA LYS A 213 -11.15 3.45 -26.23
C LYS A 213 -11.80 2.83 -25.01
N ASN A 214 -11.51 3.36 -23.83
CA ASN A 214 -12.12 2.89 -22.59
C ASN A 214 -13.54 3.43 -22.42
N PHE A 215 -13.97 4.41 -23.22
CA PHE A 215 -15.28 5.06 -23.09
C PHE A 215 -16.18 4.66 -24.25
N GLU A 216 -17.35 4.13 -23.93
CA GLU A 216 -18.34 3.72 -24.90
C GLU A 216 -19.66 4.41 -24.63
N GLN A 217 -20.36 4.81 -25.69
CA GLN A 217 -21.70 5.37 -25.62
C GLN A 217 -22.70 4.29 -26.04
N GLN A 218 -23.71 4.02 -25.21
CA GLN A 218 -24.79 3.07 -25.48
C GLN A 218 -26.10 3.71 -25.03
N ASN A 219 -27.10 3.79 -25.93
CA ASN A 219 -28.40 4.41 -25.63
C ASN A 219 -28.28 5.81 -25.01
N ASN A 220 -27.43 6.68 -25.59
CA ASN A 220 -27.09 8.01 -25.08
C ASN A 220 -26.42 8.07 -23.70
N GLU A 221 -26.08 6.93 -23.11
CA GLU A 221 -25.39 6.84 -21.83
C GLU A 221 -23.92 6.48 -22.02
N TRP A 222 -23.05 7.03 -21.19
CA TRP A 222 -21.61 6.78 -21.24
C TRP A 222 -21.18 5.72 -20.24
N TYR A 223 -20.34 4.80 -20.69
CA TYR A 223 -19.78 3.73 -19.89
C TYR A 223 -18.27 3.68 -19.99
N LEU A 224 -17.63 3.30 -18.88
CA LEU A 224 -16.21 3.12 -18.76
C LEU A 224 -15.85 1.62 -18.66
N LYS A 225 -15.16 1.11 -19.69
CA LYS A 225 -14.65 -0.26 -19.80
C LYS A 225 -13.17 -0.33 -19.42
N ILE A 226 -12.84 -1.04 -18.34
CA ILE A 226 -11.47 -1.13 -17.84
C ILE A 226 -11.10 -2.56 -17.48
N LYS A 227 -9.86 -2.94 -17.78
CA LYS A 227 -9.20 -4.11 -17.22
C LYS A 227 -8.12 -3.65 -16.25
N SER A 228 -8.31 -3.85 -14.93
CA SER A 228 -7.34 -3.36 -13.94
C SER A 228 -5.97 -4.01 -14.11
N GLN A 229 -4.89 -3.24 -14.03
CA GLN A 229 -3.53 -3.78 -14.16
C GLN A 229 -3.18 -4.76 -13.03
N LYS A 230 -3.62 -4.44 -11.81
CA LYS A 230 -3.21 -5.15 -10.59
C LYS A 230 -3.92 -6.49 -10.45
N THR A 231 -5.23 -6.50 -10.65
CA THR A 231 -6.13 -7.64 -10.40
C THR A 231 -6.60 -8.32 -11.67
N LYS A 232 -6.37 -7.73 -12.86
CA LYS A 232 -6.84 -8.21 -14.17
C LYS A 232 -8.36 -8.32 -14.30
N THR A 233 -9.10 -7.75 -13.35
CA THR A 233 -10.57 -7.70 -13.32
C THR A 233 -11.10 -6.73 -14.36
N PHE A 234 -12.16 -7.14 -15.07
CA PHE A 234 -12.92 -6.28 -15.95
C PHE A 234 -14.01 -5.54 -15.16
N SER A 235 -14.07 -4.23 -15.33
CA SER A 235 -15.07 -3.34 -14.74
C SER A 235 -15.78 -2.59 -15.86
N PHE A 236 -17.10 -2.50 -15.75
CA PHE A 236 -17.98 -1.76 -16.64
C PHE A 236 -18.80 -0.81 -15.78
N ILE A 237 -18.55 0.50 -15.90
CA ILE A 237 -19.06 1.51 -14.97
C ILE A 237 -19.86 2.54 -15.77
N LYS A 238 -21.15 2.70 -15.45
CA LYS A 238 -21.96 3.81 -15.99
C LYS A 238 -21.44 5.13 -15.41
N LEU A 239 -21.20 6.12 -16.27
CA LEU A 239 -20.67 7.41 -15.86
C LEU A 239 -21.80 8.41 -15.60
N PRO A 240 -21.81 9.13 -14.46
CA PRO A 240 -22.72 10.25 -14.26
C PRO A 240 -22.33 11.44 -15.14
N SER A 241 -23.29 12.34 -15.38
CA SER A 241 -23.13 13.50 -16.27
C SER A 241 -21.88 14.33 -15.99
N TYR A 242 -21.57 14.63 -14.72
CA TYR A 242 -20.38 15.41 -14.36
C TYR A 242 -19.06 14.67 -14.69
N ALA A 243 -19.03 13.34 -14.61
CA ALA A 243 -17.86 12.55 -15.00
C ALA A 243 -17.72 12.48 -16.52
N VAL A 244 -18.84 12.51 -17.25
CA VAL A 244 -18.85 12.65 -18.72
C VAL A 244 -18.30 14.01 -19.14
N VAL A 245 -18.70 15.09 -18.47
CA VAL A 245 -18.14 16.44 -18.70
C VAL A 245 -16.62 16.44 -18.51
N ILE A 246 -16.13 15.84 -17.43
CA ILE A 246 -14.67 15.68 -17.20
C ILE A 246 -14.04 14.88 -18.35
N PHE A 247 -14.61 13.75 -18.73
CA PHE A 247 -14.11 12.96 -19.85
C PHE A 247 -14.01 13.80 -21.14
N LEU A 248 -15.10 14.48 -21.53
CA LEU A 248 -15.15 15.29 -22.75
C LEU A 248 -14.17 16.46 -22.72
N LYS A 249 -13.98 17.10 -21.57
CA LYS A 249 -13.01 18.19 -21.35
C LYS A 249 -11.56 17.75 -21.58
N HIS A 250 -11.21 16.52 -21.21
CA HIS A 250 -9.85 15.98 -21.32
C HIS A 250 -9.64 15.07 -22.54
N LYS A 251 -10.70 14.76 -23.29
CA LYS A 251 -10.66 13.88 -24.47
C LYS A 251 -9.70 14.43 -25.52
N SER A 252 -8.69 13.64 -25.88
CA SER A 252 -7.81 13.94 -27.01
C SER A 252 -8.46 13.57 -28.34
N ARG A 253 -8.03 14.19 -29.45
CA ARG A 253 -8.38 13.76 -30.81
C ARG A 253 -7.85 12.36 -31.13
N SER A 254 -6.78 11.91 -30.47
CA SER A 254 -6.16 10.61 -30.71
C SER A 254 -6.61 9.56 -29.70
N ASN A 255 -7.07 8.41 -30.22
CA ASN A 255 -7.45 7.25 -29.40
C ASN A 255 -6.26 6.49 -28.79
N LYS A 256 -5.01 6.84 -29.15
CA LYS A 256 -3.80 6.23 -28.60
C LYS A 256 -3.23 7.01 -27.41
N GLN A 257 -3.64 8.28 -27.26
CA GLN A 257 -3.13 9.12 -26.18
C GLN A 257 -3.88 8.83 -24.87
N PRO A 258 -3.19 8.89 -23.72
CA PRO A 258 -3.86 8.89 -22.43
C PRO A 258 -4.86 10.04 -22.34
N LEU A 259 -6.01 9.79 -21.71
CA LEU A 259 -7.05 10.76 -21.42
C LEU A 259 -6.50 11.89 -20.55
N PHE A 260 -5.78 11.52 -19.49
CA PHE A 260 -5.18 12.49 -18.57
C PHE A 260 -3.69 12.58 -18.80
N GLN A 261 -3.17 13.80 -18.85
CA GLN A 261 -1.73 14.05 -18.97
C GLN A 261 -0.97 13.45 -17.78
N PRO A 262 0.12 12.70 -18.01
CA PRO A 262 0.88 12.06 -16.94
C PRO A 262 1.39 13.04 -15.87
N ILE A 263 1.39 12.59 -14.61
CA ILE A 263 1.95 13.31 -13.47
C ILE A 263 2.51 12.30 -12.47
N SER A 264 3.59 12.66 -11.78
CA SER A 264 4.12 11.82 -10.71
C SER A 264 3.13 11.72 -9.54
N LEU A 265 3.09 10.57 -8.88
CA LEU A 265 2.23 10.36 -7.70
C LEU A 265 2.52 11.40 -6.59
N PHE A 266 3.80 11.77 -6.41
CA PHE A 266 4.21 12.79 -5.46
C PHE A 266 3.60 14.16 -5.79
N ASN A 267 3.74 14.62 -7.03
CA ASN A 267 3.19 15.91 -7.45
C ASN A 267 1.66 15.88 -7.41
N PHE A 268 1.03 14.80 -7.86
CA PHE A 268 -0.42 14.67 -7.78
C PHE A 268 -0.94 14.81 -6.35
N ASN A 269 -0.34 14.08 -5.39
CA ASN A 269 -0.70 14.20 -3.98
C ASN A 269 -0.45 15.60 -3.43
N LYS A 270 0.66 16.26 -3.80
CA LYS A 270 0.93 17.65 -3.40
C LYS A 270 -0.18 18.60 -3.86
N HIS A 271 -0.64 18.46 -5.11
CA HIS A 271 -1.72 19.30 -5.64
C HIS A 271 -3.07 19.00 -5.00
N ILE A 272 -3.41 17.73 -4.73
CA ILE A 272 -4.66 17.40 -4.01
C ILE A 272 -4.69 18.07 -2.63
N LYS A 273 -3.58 18.04 -1.88
CA LYS A 273 -3.53 18.71 -0.57
C LYS A 273 -3.76 20.21 -0.70
N LYS A 274 -3.18 20.84 -1.73
CA LYS A 274 -3.41 22.27 -2.02
C LYS A 274 -4.86 22.57 -2.42
N ILE A 275 -5.52 21.66 -3.13
CA ILE A 275 -6.96 21.77 -3.44
C ILE A 275 -7.77 21.71 -2.15
N GLY A 276 -7.51 20.72 -1.29
CA GLY A 276 -8.20 20.59 0.00
C GLY A 276 -7.98 21.79 0.92
N GLU A 277 -6.77 22.34 0.94
CA GLU A 277 -6.45 23.57 1.68
C GLU A 277 -7.28 24.76 1.18
N LYS A 278 -7.32 24.97 -0.14
CA LYS A 278 -8.15 26.02 -0.76
C LYS A 278 -9.66 25.81 -0.56
N ALA A 279 -10.09 24.56 -0.44
CA ALA A 279 -11.48 24.19 -0.20
C ALA A 279 -11.90 24.32 1.27
N GLY A 280 -10.99 24.76 2.17
CA GLY A 280 -11.29 24.84 3.60
C GLY A 280 -11.49 23.47 4.26
N PHE A 281 -10.88 22.40 3.73
CA PHE A 281 -10.95 21.08 4.35
C PHE A 281 -9.94 20.96 5.50
N ASP A 282 -10.05 21.85 6.46
CA ASP A 282 -9.12 22.05 7.57
C ASP A 282 -9.55 21.35 8.86
N THR A 283 -10.63 20.55 8.83
CA THR A 283 -11.09 19.81 10.01
C THR A 283 -9.95 19.01 10.64
N PRO A 284 -9.72 19.17 11.94
CA PRO A 284 -8.78 18.33 12.68
C PRO A 284 -9.09 16.86 12.57
N ILE A 285 -8.05 16.05 12.37
CA ILE A 285 -8.18 14.60 12.39
C ILE A 285 -7.16 13.96 13.32
N GLU A 286 -7.67 13.03 14.13
CA GLU A 286 -6.85 12.17 14.98
C GLU A 286 -6.49 10.90 14.22
N PHE A 287 -5.26 10.41 14.43
CA PHE A 287 -4.86 9.10 13.93
C PHE A 287 -4.28 8.29 15.07
N THR A 288 -4.75 7.06 15.16
CA THR A 288 -4.13 6.03 15.95
C THR A 288 -3.16 5.22 15.10
N ARG A 289 -2.04 4.83 15.70
CA ARG A 289 -1.11 3.85 15.15
C ARG A 289 -0.78 2.86 16.24
N GLU A 290 -0.53 1.61 15.88
CA GLU A 290 -0.18 0.62 16.89
C GLU A 290 1.35 0.41 16.94
N ILE A 291 1.85 0.34 18.17
CA ILE A 291 3.20 -0.12 18.47
C ILE A 291 3.08 -1.28 19.44
N ARG A 292 3.52 -2.46 18.99
CA ARG A 292 3.46 -3.71 19.77
C ARG A 292 2.02 -4.06 20.20
N GLY A 293 1.03 -3.75 19.36
CA GLY A 293 -0.40 -3.97 19.64
C GLY A 293 -1.00 -3.01 20.67
N LYS A 294 -0.25 -1.97 21.09
CA LYS A 294 -0.81 -0.87 21.88
C LYS A 294 -1.09 0.32 20.98
N THR A 295 -2.30 0.84 21.07
CA THR A 295 -2.74 2.03 20.34
C THR A 295 -2.02 3.27 20.88
N LEU A 296 -1.20 3.89 20.04
CA LEU A 296 -0.65 5.22 20.29
C LEU A 296 -1.53 6.26 19.61
N LYS A 297 -2.22 7.07 20.40
CA LYS A 297 -2.78 8.33 19.93
C LYS A 297 -1.62 9.27 19.65
N LYS A 298 -1.49 9.71 18.40
CA LYS A 298 -0.40 10.60 18.02
C LYS A 298 -0.73 12.03 18.46
N HIS A 299 -0.53 12.35 19.74
CA HIS A 299 -0.52 13.73 20.22
C HIS A 299 0.76 14.40 19.73
N LYS A 300 0.78 14.83 18.45
CA LYS A 300 1.76 15.84 18.04
C LYS A 300 1.28 17.17 18.58
N ASN A 301 2.20 18.00 19.07
CA ASN A 301 1.94 19.40 19.47
C ASN A 301 1.31 20.26 18.35
N LYS A 302 1.22 19.74 17.11
CA LYS A 302 0.53 20.35 15.98
C LYS A 302 -0.58 19.43 15.48
N GLN A 303 -1.81 19.92 15.56
CA GLN A 303 -3.00 19.25 15.04
C GLN A 303 -2.84 18.96 13.54
N THR A 304 -3.17 17.74 13.12
CA THR A 304 -3.13 17.36 11.72
C THR A 304 -4.49 17.68 11.10
N LEU A 305 -4.48 18.48 10.03
CA LEU A 305 -5.71 18.89 9.34
C LEU A 305 -6.03 17.91 8.21
N PHE A 306 -7.32 17.78 7.88
CA PHE A 306 -7.81 16.81 6.91
C PHE A 306 -7.10 16.88 5.56
N TYR A 307 -7.00 18.08 4.97
CA TYR A 307 -6.36 18.28 3.67
C TYR A 307 -4.91 17.77 3.63
N GLN A 308 -4.18 17.79 4.74
CA GLN A 308 -2.77 17.37 4.80
C GLN A 308 -2.59 15.87 4.57
N LYS A 309 -3.67 15.09 4.71
CA LYS A 309 -3.71 13.65 4.51
C LYS A 309 -4.37 13.24 3.22
N MET A 310 -4.85 14.19 2.43
CA MET A 310 -5.36 13.91 1.11
C MET A 310 -4.30 13.28 0.19
N SER A 311 -4.72 12.24 -0.52
CA SER A 311 -3.85 11.46 -1.40
C SER A 311 -4.67 10.76 -2.49
N SER A 312 -3.99 10.29 -3.53
CA SER A 312 -4.62 9.55 -4.63
C SER A 312 -5.36 8.29 -4.17
N HIS A 313 -4.97 7.69 -3.05
CA HIS A 313 -5.67 6.51 -2.55
C HIS A 313 -7.07 6.86 -2.02
N MET A 314 -7.29 8.10 -1.56
CA MET A 314 -8.61 8.54 -1.11
C MET A 314 -9.65 8.48 -2.22
N MET A 315 -9.29 8.72 -3.49
CA MET A 315 -10.22 8.59 -4.63
C MET A 315 -10.99 7.28 -4.58
N ARG A 316 -10.26 6.17 -4.52
CA ARG A 316 -10.86 4.84 -4.49
C ARG A 316 -11.63 4.57 -3.20
N ARG A 317 -11.13 5.05 -2.06
CA ARG A 317 -11.78 4.83 -0.77
C ARG A 317 -13.11 5.57 -0.70
N THR A 318 -13.10 6.85 -1.06
CA THR A 318 -14.30 7.69 -1.20
C THR A 318 -15.31 7.05 -2.13
N ALA A 319 -14.91 6.60 -3.32
CA ALA A 319 -15.83 5.94 -4.25
C ALA A 319 -16.54 4.73 -3.61
N ILE A 320 -15.79 3.87 -2.92
CA ILE A 320 -16.33 2.67 -2.28
C ILE A 320 -17.27 3.04 -1.13
N THR A 321 -16.85 3.93 -0.24
CA THR A 321 -17.66 4.33 0.93
C THR A 321 -18.91 5.06 0.48
N THR A 322 -18.82 5.97 -0.50
CA THR A 322 -19.98 6.68 -1.04
C THR A 322 -20.98 5.72 -1.67
N LEU A 323 -20.54 4.76 -2.50
CA LEU A 323 -21.46 3.77 -3.08
C LEU A 323 -22.17 2.93 -2.02
N LEU A 324 -21.46 2.51 -0.96
CA LEU A 324 -22.04 1.75 0.14
C LEU A 324 -23.03 2.59 0.96
N ILE A 325 -22.65 3.84 1.31
CA ILE A 325 -23.52 4.77 2.05
C ILE A 325 -24.81 5.07 1.27
N LEU A 326 -24.72 5.14 -0.07
CA LEU A 326 -25.87 5.34 -0.95
C LEU A 326 -26.63 4.04 -1.28
N GLY A 327 -26.37 2.96 -0.53
CA GLY A 327 -27.17 1.72 -0.59
C GLY A 327 -26.79 0.74 -1.69
N MET A 328 -25.67 0.92 -2.40
CA MET A 328 -25.25 -0.07 -3.39
C MET A 328 -24.80 -1.38 -2.71
N PRO A 329 -25.32 -2.55 -3.15
CA PRO A 329 -24.94 -3.85 -2.60
C PRO A 329 -23.43 -4.10 -2.61
N GLU A 330 -22.91 -4.63 -1.49
CA GLU A 330 -21.47 -4.83 -1.26
C GLU A 330 -20.78 -5.58 -2.42
N HIS A 331 -21.39 -6.68 -2.89
CA HIS A 331 -20.81 -7.50 -3.95
C HIS A 331 -20.65 -6.73 -5.28
N LEU A 332 -21.55 -5.78 -5.58
CA LEU A 332 -21.43 -4.90 -6.74
C LEU A 332 -20.31 -3.89 -6.54
N VAL A 333 -20.20 -3.28 -5.35
CA VAL A 333 -19.11 -2.35 -5.02
C VAL A 333 -17.74 -3.05 -5.07
N ARG A 334 -17.65 -4.30 -4.61
CA ARG A 334 -16.46 -5.15 -4.74
C ARG A 334 -16.09 -5.39 -6.21
N LYS A 335 -17.08 -5.65 -7.08
CA LYS A 335 -16.87 -5.83 -8.53
C LYS A 335 -16.41 -4.54 -9.21
N ILE A 336 -17.04 -3.41 -8.92
CA ILE A 336 -16.69 -2.08 -9.48
C ILE A 336 -15.28 -1.69 -9.05
N SER A 337 -14.99 -1.80 -7.76
CA SER A 337 -13.66 -1.50 -7.27
C SER A 337 -12.65 -2.56 -7.74
N GLY A 338 -13.01 -3.83 -7.92
CA GLY A 338 -12.06 -4.90 -8.22
C GLY A 338 -11.29 -5.33 -6.97
N HIS A 339 -12.02 -5.50 -5.86
CA HIS A 339 -11.56 -6.25 -4.69
C HIS A 339 -11.97 -7.72 -4.83
N SER A 340 -11.15 -8.64 -4.32
CA SER A 340 -11.55 -10.04 -4.26
C SER A 340 -12.67 -10.22 -3.24
N GLN A 341 -13.51 -11.24 -3.44
CA GLN A 341 -14.61 -11.55 -2.52
C GLN A 341 -14.08 -11.84 -1.10
N SER A 342 -12.93 -12.51 -1.00
CA SER A 342 -12.25 -12.84 0.27
C SER A 342 -11.39 -11.71 0.85
N SER A 343 -11.48 -10.48 0.35
CA SER A 343 -10.62 -9.39 0.81
C SER A 343 -11.07 -8.82 2.15
N ASN A 344 -10.36 -9.18 3.24
CA ASN A 344 -10.55 -8.56 4.56
C ASN A 344 -10.32 -7.04 4.55
N SER A 345 -9.47 -6.52 3.67
CA SER A 345 -9.22 -5.08 3.57
C SER A 345 -10.43 -4.27 3.11
N PHE A 346 -11.43 -4.91 2.49
CA PHE A 346 -12.66 -4.24 2.07
C PHE A 346 -13.61 -4.01 3.24
N ASN A 347 -13.62 -4.89 4.24
CA ASN A 347 -14.57 -4.84 5.37
C ASN A 347 -14.49 -3.51 6.13
N ARG A 348 -13.31 -2.88 6.15
CA ARG A 348 -13.12 -1.55 6.72
C ARG A 348 -13.99 -0.46 6.08
N TYR A 349 -14.31 -0.58 4.79
CA TYR A 349 -15.22 0.35 4.12
C TYR A 349 -16.68 0.08 4.50
N VAL A 350 -17.03 -1.18 4.72
CA VAL A 350 -18.37 -1.58 5.20
C VAL A 350 -18.59 -1.05 6.61
N HIS A 351 -17.63 -1.25 7.52
CA HIS A 351 -17.69 -0.70 8.88
C HIS A 351 -17.78 0.83 8.88
N TYR A 352 -17.02 1.50 8.00
CA TYR A 352 -17.12 2.96 7.85
C TYR A 352 -18.53 3.39 7.40
N ALA A 353 -19.08 2.73 6.37
CA ALA A 353 -20.41 3.05 5.86
C ALA A 353 -21.50 2.80 6.91
N GLN A 354 -21.40 1.71 7.68
CA GLN A 354 -22.32 1.43 8.79
C GLN A 354 -22.27 2.53 9.85
N ALA A 355 -21.08 2.88 10.33
CA ALA A 355 -20.92 3.94 11.33
C ALA A 355 -21.39 5.32 10.82
N TYR A 356 -21.34 5.56 9.51
CA TYR A 356 -21.95 6.75 8.90
C TYR A 356 -23.47 6.68 8.95
N MET A 357 -24.07 5.56 8.55
CA MET A 357 -25.53 5.37 8.58
C MET A 357 -26.08 5.51 9.99
N ASP A 358 -25.42 4.92 11.00
CA ASP A 358 -25.84 4.99 12.40
C ASP A 358 -25.93 6.46 12.87
N ARG A 359 -24.92 7.29 12.55
CA ARG A 359 -24.93 8.73 12.88
C ARG A 359 -26.06 9.50 12.19
N GLU A 360 -26.39 9.15 10.95
CA GLU A 360 -27.51 9.80 10.25
C GLU A 360 -28.86 9.37 10.83
N ILE A 361 -29.00 8.11 11.24
CA ILE A 361 -30.18 7.61 11.95
C ILE A 361 -30.35 8.35 13.29
N ASP A 362 -29.27 8.52 14.06
CA ASP A 362 -29.31 9.24 15.34
C ASP A 362 -29.81 10.69 15.18
N LYS A 363 -29.42 11.38 14.09
CA LYS A 363 -29.92 12.73 13.77
C LYS A 363 -31.42 12.72 13.48
N VAL A 364 -31.92 11.69 12.80
CA VAL A 364 -33.34 11.53 12.52
C VAL A 364 -34.11 11.27 13.81
N HIS A 365 -33.65 10.33 14.65
CA HIS A 365 -34.25 10.04 15.95
C HIS A 365 -34.28 11.27 16.84
N SER A 366 -33.18 12.01 16.94
CA SER A 366 -33.11 13.26 17.72
C SER A 366 -34.14 14.29 17.26
N LYS A 367 -34.43 14.37 15.96
CA LYS A 367 -35.47 15.28 15.45
C LYS A 367 -36.88 14.79 15.77
N LEU A 368 -37.11 13.48 15.78
CA LEU A 368 -38.39 12.88 16.13
C LEU A 368 -38.68 12.99 17.64
N GLU A 369 -37.67 12.90 18.50
CA GLU A 369 -37.81 13.07 19.95
C GLU A 369 -38.12 14.52 20.36
N ASN A 370 -37.70 15.48 19.54
CA ASN A 370 -37.97 16.91 19.74
C ASN A 370 -39.22 17.40 18.98
N TYR A 371 -39.96 16.49 18.33
CA TYR A 371 -41.24 16.75 17.66
C TYR A 371 -42.38 16.34 18.58
#